data_AF-A0A2G5L6B4-F1
#
_entry.id   AF-A0A2G5L6B4-F1
#
_cell.length_a   1.000
_cell.length_b   1.000
_cell.length_c   1.000
_cell.angle_alpha   90.00
_cell.angle_beta   90.00
_cell.angle_gamma   90.00
#
_symmetry.space_group_name_H-M   'P 1'
#
loop_
_entity.id
_entity.type
_entity.pdbx_description
1 polymer ?
#
loop_
_entity_poly.entity_id
_entity_poly.type
_entity_poly.pdbx_seq_one_letter_code
_entity_poly.pdbx_strand_id
1 'polypeptide(L)'
;MHCKNCKNEVGQETALCPTCEFPIHGTEEVQGIFFSKQIRQKSDVEESIKKLKTARNILFGLGGFYVLVPFTPLMNSTSSVTLTSAIIGVLFIGFGFFTFKKPKIALLVPLALIILYYLALLLINPGYLITGLLWKILVLMGVGYGYTSVSKANKILKENPYLASLMGFSHISNK
;
A
#
# COMPACT_ATOMS: atom_id res chain seq x y z
N MET A 1 1.99 38.40 9.84
CA MET A 1 2.47 38.10 8.46
C MET A 1 1.96 36.72 8.05
N HIS A 2 2.00 36.36 6.76
CA HIS A 2 1.49 35.07 6.30
C HIS A 2 2.64 34.13 5.92
N CYS A 3 2.51 32.84 6.27
CA CYS A 3 3.46 31.81 5.87
C CYS A 3 3.44 31.63 4.34
N LYS A 4 4.60 31.69 3.68
CA LYS A 4 4.73 31.48 2.23
C LYS A 4 4.25 30.10 1.76
N ASN A 5 4.28 29.09 2.63
CA ASN A 5 3.89 27.72 2.30
C ASN A 5 2.40 27.43 2.57
N CYS A 6 1.97 27.56 3.82
CA CYS A 6 0.60 27.19 4.22
C CYS A 6 -0.40 28.35 4.28
N LYS A 7 0.06 29.59 4.05
CA LYS A 7 -0.74 30.82 4.10
C LYS A 7 -1.38 31.13 5.46
N ASN A 8 -1.08 30.38 6.53
CA ASN A 8 -1.54 30.74 7.87
C ASN A 8 -0.85 31.99 8.41
N GLU A 9 -1.52 32.69 9.31
CA GLU A 9 -0.94 33.80 10.05
C GLU A 9 0.18 33.33 10.98
N VAL A 10 1.25 34.12 11.03
CA VAL A 10 2.43 33.84 11.84
C VAL A 10 2.94 35.11 12.50
N GLY A 11 3.37 34.95 13.75
CA GLY A 11 3.96 36.01 14.57
C GLY A 11 5.33 36.41 14.06
N GLN A 12 5.66 37.70 14.18
CA GLN A 12 6.90 38.28 13.63
C GLN A 12 8.19 37.61 14.16
N GLU A 13 8.16 37.06 15.38
CA GLU A 13 9.33 36.45 16.01
C GLU A 13 9.46 34.93 15.81
N THR A 14 8.50 34.27 15.16
CA THR A 14 8.56 32.81 15.02
C THR A 14 9.57 32.40 13.94
N ALA A 15 10.61 31.64 14.33
CA ALA A 15 11.59 31.10 13.39
C ALA A 15 10.99 30.05 12.42
N LEU A 16 10.03 29.27 12.90
CA LEU A 16 9.31 28.23 12.16
C LEU A 16 7.81 28.49 12.19
N CYS A 17 7.10 28.12 11.12
CA CYS A 17 5.66 28.14 11.09
C CYS A 17 5.08 27.06 12.01
N PRO A 18 4.18 27.39 12.96
CA PRO A 18 3.62 26.42 13.90
C PRO A 18 2.69 25.40 13.24
N THR A 19 2.23 25.65 12.00
CA THR A 19 1.35 24.72 11.28
C THR A 19 2.11 23.75 10.37
N CYS A 20 3.09 24.25 9.62
CA CYS A 20 3.75 23.48 8.57
C CYS A 20 5.27 23.41 8.73
N GLU A 21 5.82 23.93 9.82
CA GLU A 21 7.25 23.94 10.14
C GLU A 21 8.14 24.68 9.11
N PHE A 22 7.53 25.48 8.24
CA PHE A 22 8.25 26.28 7.25
C PHE A 22 9.20 27.28 7.92
N PRO A 23 10.48 27.38 7.50
CA PRO A 23 11.47 28.29 8.09
C PRO A 23 11.27 29.74 7.62
N ILE A 24 10.59 30.55 8.44
CA ILE A 24 10.12 31.89 8.07
C ILE A 24 11.30 32.85 7.90
N HIS A 25 12.25 32.79 8.84
CA HIS A 25 13.47 33.61 8.85
C HIS A 25 14.68 32.88 8.25
N GLY A 26 14.46 31.73 7.60
CA GLY A 26 15.52 31.01 6.90
C GLY A 26 15.98 31.76 5.65
N THR A 27 17.23 31.52 5.23
CA THR A 27 17.75 32.00 3.95
C THR A 27 16.95 31.42 2.78
N GLU A 28 17.06 32.03 1.60
CA GLU A 28 16.41 31.50 0.38
C GLU A 28 16.80 30.04 0.11
N GLU A 29 18.05 29.68 0.40
CA GLU A 29 18.54 28.31 0.31
C GLU A 29 17.78 27.36 1.26
N VAL A 30 17.65 27.73 2.54
CA VAL A 30 16.94 26.91 3.54
C VAL A 30 15.45 26.77 3.20
N GLN A 31 14.81 27.85 2.73
CA GLN A 31 13.43 27.82 2.26
C GLN A 31 13.29 26.94 1.01
N GLY A 32 14.24 27.00 0.07
CA GLY A 32 14.29 26.17 -1.13
C GLY A 32 14.45 24.68 -0.83
N ILE A 33 15.32 24.32 0.14
CA ILE A 33 15.48 22.94 0.61
C ILE A 33 14.15 22.42 1.20
N PHE A 34 13.45 23.25 1.98
CA PHE A 34 12.15 22.88 2.56
C PHE A 34 11.12 22.57 1.47
N PHE A 35 10.96 23.45 0.46
CA PHE A 35 10.03 23.21 -0.65
C PHE A 35 10.39 21.95 -1.43
N SER A 36 11.68 21.76 -1.73
CA SER A 36 12.19 20.58 -2.44
C SER A 36 11.87 19.29 -1.70
N LYS A 37 12.09 19.26 -0.37
CA LYS A 37 11.74 18.14 0.50
C LYS A 37 10.24 17.86 0.46
N GLN A 38 9.40 18.89 0.54
CA GLN A 38 7.95 18.74 0.54
C GLN A 38 7.42 18.21 -0.80
N ILE A 39 7.92 18.72 -1.92
CA ILE A 39 7.58 18.25 -3.27
C ILE A 39 7.94 16.77 -3.42
N ARG A 40 9.15 16.38 -3.01
CA ARG A 40 9.60 15.00 -3.05
C ARG A 40 8.74 14.09 -2.18
N GLN A 41 8.49 14.48 -0.93
CA GLN A 41 7.62 13.73 -0.01
C GLN A 41 6.21 13.53 -0.57
N LYS A 42 5.63 14.56 -1.18
CA LYS A 42 4.32 14.46 -1.85
C LYS A 42 4.36 13.45 -2.99
N SER A 43 5.37 13.55 -3.86
CA SER A 43 5.57 12.62 -4.98
C SER A 43 5.70 11.17 -4.50
N ASP A 44 6.51 10.92 -3.47
CA ASP A 44 6.73 9.60 -2.90
C ASP A 44 5.43 8.99 -2.32
N VAL A 45 4.59 9.82 -1.68
CA VAL A 45 3.28 9.41 -1.17
C VAL A 45 2.33 9.08 -2.32
N GLU A 46 2.25 9.90 -3.35
CA GLU A 46 1.40 9.66 -4.53
C GLU A 46 1.79 8.38 -5.27
N GLU A 47 3.09 8.15 -5.47
CA GLU A 47 3.60 6.91 -6.06
C GLU A 47 3.22 5.70 -5.21
N SER A 48 3.29 5.83 -3.88
CA SER A 48 2.92 4.77 -2.96
C SER A 48 1.43 4.43 -3.01
N ILE A 49 0.56 5.43 -3.20
CA ILE A 49 -0.88 5.21 -3.41
C ILE A 49 -1.13 4.48 -4.73
N LYS A 50 -0.40 4.80 -5.80
CA LYS A 50 -0.49 4.07 -7.08
C LYS A 50 -0.11 2.60 -6.90
N LYS A 51 1.00 2.32 -6.21
CA LYS A 51 1.43 0.94 -5.90
C LYS A 51 0.43 0.17 -5.04
N LEU A 52 -0.18 0.83 -4.06
CA LEU A 52 -1.27 0.25 -3.27
C LEU A 52 -2.49 -0.11 -4.15
N LYS A 53 -2.88 0.75 -5.09
CA LYS A 53 -3.97 0.45 -6.04
C LYS A 53 -3.62 -0.77 -6.90
N THR A 54 -2.39 -0.86 -7.39
CA THR A 54 -1.94 -2.04 -8.14
C THR A 54 -2.02 -3.31 -7.30
N ALA A 55 -1.51 -3.30 -6.07
CA ALA A 55 -1.57 -4.45 -5.16
C ALA A 55 -3.02 -4.86 -4.84
N ARG A 56 -3.92 -3.89 -4.66
CA ARG A 56 -5.36 -4.14 -4.48
C ARG A 56 -5.98 -4.80 -5.71
N ASN A 57 -5.66 -4.30 -6.91
CA ASN A 57 -6.17 -4.88 -8.15
C ASN A 57 -5.66 -6.32 -8.35
N ILE A 58 -4.42 -6.61 -7.93
CA ILE A 58 -3.88 -7.98 -7.92
C ILE A 58 -4.70 -8.87 -6.96
N LEU A 59 -5.01 -8.41 -5.75
CA LEU A 59 -5.84 -9.17 -4.81
C LEU A 59 -7.25 -9.45 -5.36
N PHE A 60 -7.88 -8.46 -6.00
CA PHE A 60 -9.19 -8.67 -6.65
C PHE A 60 -9.09 -9.61 -7.86
N GLY A 61 -8.06 -9.46 -8.69
CA GLY A 61 -7.81 -10.34 -9.83
C GLY A 61 -7.58 -11.79 -9.39
N LEU A 62 -6.78 -12.00 -8.35
CA LEU A 62 -6.58 -13.31 -7.74
C LEU A 62 -7.87 -13.88 -7.18
N GLY A 63 -8.60 -13.07 -6.42
CA GLY A 63 -9.85 -13.52 -5.82
C GLY A 63 -10.88 -13.92 -6.87
N GLY A 64 -11.03 -13.13 -7.93
CA GLY A 64 -11.86 -13.48 -9.09
C GLY A 64 -11.37 -14.75 -9.78
N PHE A 65 -10.07 -14.90 -10.00
CA PHE A 65 -9.49 -16.10 -10.61
C PHE A 65 -9.78 -17.36 -9.77
N TYR A 66 -9.52 -17.32 -8.46
CA TYR A 66 -9.75 -18.44 -7.56
C TYR A 66 -11.24 -18.78 -7.38
N VAL A 67 -12.14 -17.81 -7.51
CA VAL A 67 -13.59 -18.05 -7.48
C VAL A 67 -14.08 -18.60 -8.81
N LEU A 68 -13.66 -18.06 -9.96
CA LEU A 68 -14.29 -18.34 -11.25
C LEU A 68 -13.73 -19.57 -11.96
N VAL A 69 -12.41 -19.76 -11.93
CA VAL A 69 -11.72 -20.82 -12.70
C VAL A 69 -12.20 -22.24 -12.35
N PRO A 70 -12.44 -22.61 -11.07
CA PRO A 70 -12.91 -23.94 -10.71
C PRO A 70 -14.31 -24.30 -11.26
N PHE A 71 -15.11 -23.31 -11.67
CA PHE A 71 -16.42 -23.52 -12.28
C PHE A 71 -16.35 -23.62 -13.81
N THR A 72 -15.17 -23.42 -14.39
CA THR A 72 -15.00 -23.56 -15.84
C THR A 72 -14.80 -25.04 -16.22
N PRO A 73 -15.32 -25.49 -17.37
CA PRO A 73 -15.11 -26.87 -17.85
C PRO A 73 -13.65 -27.20 -18.17
N LEU A 74 -12.76 -26.19 -18.13
CA LEU A 74 -11.31 -26.35 -18.32
C LEU A 74 -10.64 -27.06 -17.13
N MET A 75 -11.27 -27.07 -15.95
CA MET A 75 -10.76 -27.77 -14.78
C MET A 75 -11.71 -28.91 -14.38
N ASN A 76 -11.27 -30.16 -14.57
CA ASN A 76 -11.88 -31.34 -13.96
C ASN A 76 -11.55 -31.37 -12.46
N SER A 77 -12.14 -30.45 -11.70
CA SER A 77 -11.94 -30.34 -10.25
C SER A 77 -12.98 -31.14 -9.49
N THR A 78 -12.55 -31.79 -8.42
CA THR A 78 -13.47 -32.36 -7.43
C THR A 78 -14.19 -31.24 -6.67
N SER A 79 -15.38 -31.54 -6.14
CA SER A 79 -16.17 -30.58 -5.35
C SER A 79 -15.39 -29.97 -4.17
N SER A 80 -14.49 -30.73 -3.55
CA SER A 80 -13.65 -30.28 -2.44
C SER A 80 -12.59 -29.25 -2.86
N VAL A 81 -11.98 -29.40 -4.04
CA VAL A 81 -11.00 -28.45 -4.58
C VAL A 81 -11.68 -27.15 -4.99
N THR A 82 -12.87 -27.24 -5.59
CA THR A 82 -13.68 -26.07 -5.97
C THR A 82 -14.13 -25.26 -4.75
N LEU A 83 -14.56 -25.92 -3.67
CA LEU A 83 -14.94 -25.23 -2.44
C LEU A 83 -13.73 -24.52 -1.79
N THR A 84 -12.59 -25.20 -1.71
CA THR A 84 -11.37 -24.65 -1.10
C THR A 84 -10.85 -23.42 -1.87
N SER A 85 -10.83 -23.50 -3.19
CA SER A 85 -10.42 -22.39 -4.06
C SER A 85 -11.38 -21.21 -3.98
N ALA A 86 -12.69 -21.45 -3.96
CA ALA A 86 -13.68 -20.39 -3.76
C ALA A 86 -13.50 -19.65 -2.42
N ILE A 87 -13.25 -20.38 -1.33
CA ILE A 87 -12.98 -19.77 0.00
C ILE A 87 -11.73 -18.88 -0.06
N ILE A 88 -10.63 -19.38 -0.62
CA ILE A 88 -9.39 -18.60 -0.79
C ILE A 88 -9.65 -17.34 -1.63
N GLY A 89 -10.42 -17.47 -2.70
CA GLY A 89 -10.73 -16.34 -3.57
C GLY A 89 -11.58 -15.26 -2.88
N VAL A 90 -12.59 -15.66 -2.10
CA VAL A 90 -13.38 -14.74 -1.27
C VAL A 90 -12.51 -14.05 -0.22
N LEU A 91 -11.55 -14.77 0.39
CA LEU A 91 -10.60 -14.17 1.32
C LEU A 91 -9.74 -13.08 0.64
N PHE A 92 -9.21 -13.33 -0.56
CA PHE A 92 -8.44 -12.33 -1.29
C PHE A 92 -9.28 -11.10 -1.68
N ILE A 93 -10.53 -11.29 -2.09
CA ILE A 93 -11.47 -10.16 -2.33
C ILE A 93 -11.70 -9.38 -1.03
N GLY A 94 -11.94 -10.08 0.07
CA GLY A 94 -12.12 -9.48 1.39
C GLY A 94 -10.92 -8.64 1.82
N PHE A 95 -9.70 -9.16 1.66
CA PHE A 95 -8.48 -8.39 1.91
C PHE A 95 -8.32 -7.22 0.94
N GLY A 96 -8.66 -7.41 -0.35
CA GLY A 96 -8.73 -6.35 -1.35
C GLY A 96 -9.59 -5.17 -0.87
N PHE A 97 -10.79 -5.44 -0.36
CA PHE A 97 -11.65 -4.43 0.26
C PHE A 97 -11.05 -3.86 1.57
N PHE A 98 -10.42 -4.70 2.38
CA PHE A 98 -9.82 -4.25 3.63
C PHE A 98 -8.65 -3.27 3.41
N THR A 99 -8.02 -3.30 2.23
CA THR A 99 -6.96 -2.34 1.88
C THR A 99 -7.44 -0.88 1.82
N PHE A 100 -8.74 -0.60 1.67
CA PHE A 100 -9.26 0.76 1.71
C PHE A 100 -9.23 1.37 3.11
N LYS A 101 -9.37 0.54 4.15
CA LYS A 101 -9.39 0.99 5.55
C LYS A 101 -8.03 0.84 6.23
N LYS A 102 -7.38 -0.33 6.07
CA LYS A 102 -6.12 -0.67 6.75
C LYS A 102 -5.12 -1.30 5.78
N PRO A 103 -4.53 -0.51 4.86
CA PRO A 103 -3.71 -1.03 3.77
C PRO A 103 -2.51 -1.86 4.23
N LYS A 104 -1.85 -1.51 5.34
CA LYS A 104 -0.71 -2.27 5.87
C LYS A 104 -1.08 -3.72 6.23
N ILE A 105 -2.08 -3.90 7.09
CA ILE A 105 -2.50 -5.22 7.58
C ILE A 105 -3.15 -6.01 6.43
N ALA A 106 -3.96 -5.33 5.62
CA ALA A 106 -4.66 -5.94 4.50
C ALA A 106 -3.74 -6.48 3.40
N LEU A 107 -2.50 -5.97 3.29
CA LEU A 107 -1.49 -6.52 2.38
C LEU A 107 -0.59 -7.56 3.07
N LEU A 108 -0.27 -7.38 4.34
CA LEU A 108 0.62 -8.27 5.08
C LEU A 108 0.02 -9.67 5.28
N VAL A 109 -1.25 -9.75 5.68
CA VAL A 109 -1.93 -11.02 5.94
C VAL A 109 -2.03 -11.91 4.69
N PRO A 110 -2.56 -11.46 3.55
CA PRO A 110 -2.59 -12.29 2.35
C PRO A 110 -1.19 -12.62 1.83
N LEU A 111 -0.20 -11.73 1.99
CA LEU A 111 1.18 -12.05 1.63
C LEU A 111 1.72 -13.23 2.46
N ALA A 112 1.51 -13.22 3.78
CA ALA A 112 1.89 -14.32 4.66
C ALA A 112 1.15 -15.62 4.33
N LEU A 113 -0.16 -15.53 4.04
CA LEU A 113 -0.97 -16.70 3.63
C LEU A 113 -0.47 -17.31 2.33
N ILE A 114 -0.12 -16.49 1.33
CA ILE A 114 0.41 -16.96 0.05
C ILE A 114 1.75 -17.66 0.24
N ILE A 115 2.64 -17.09 1.06
CA ILE A 115 3.94 -17.71 1.37
C ILE A 115 3.73 -19.05 2.07
N LEU A 116 2.89 -19.09 3.11
CA LEU A 116 2.60 -20.32 3.86
C LEU A 116 1.98 -21.40 2.96
N TYR A 117 1.05 -21.02 2.09
CA TYR A 117 0.44 -21.92 1.11
C TYR A 117 1.49 -22.55 0.17
N TYR A 118 2.43 -21.75 -0.35
CA TYR A 118 3.49 -22.28 -1.21
C TYR A 118 4.52 -23.13 -0.46
N LEU A 119 4.81 -22.81 0.81
CA LEU A 119 5.65 -23.67 1.65
C LEU A 119 4.98 -25.02 1.91
N ALA A 120 3.67 -25.05 2.15
CA ALA A 120 2.93 -26.30 2.30
C ALA A 120 2.95 -27.13 1.00
N LEU A 121 2.77 -26.49 -0.15
CA LEU A 121 2.86 -27.17 -1.45
C LEU A 121 4.25 -27.74 -1.73
N LEU A 122 5.31 -27.03 -1.33
CA LEU A 122 6.70 -27.50 -1.47
C LEU A 122 6.93 -28.82 -0.72
N LEU A 123 6.33 -28.98 0.47
CA LEU A 123 6.44 -30.21 1.27
C LEU A 123 5.73 -31.41 0.62
N ILE A 124 4.67 -31.16 -0.15
CA ILE A 124 3.90 -32.21 -0.83
C ILE A 124 4.61 -32.65 -2.11
N ASN A 125 4.93 -31.69 -2.99
CA ASN A 125 5.67 -31.96 -4.21
C ASN A 125 6.35 -30.67 -4.73
N PRO A 126 7.69 -30.65 -4.87
CA PRO A 126 8.41 -29.47 -5.33
C PRO A 126 8.07 -29.06 -6.77
N GLY A 127 7.56 -29.98 -7.59
CA GLY A 127 7.11 -29.71 -8.96
C GLY A 127 5.99 -28.66 -9.02
N TYR A 128 5.13 -28.59 -8.00
CA TYR A 128 4.04 -27.60 -7.94
C TYR A 128 4.54 -26.16 -7.81
N LEU A 129 5.77 -25.93 -7.34
CA LEU A 129 6.33 -24.58 -7.29
C LEU A 129 6.64 -24.05 -8.70
N ILE A 130 7.18 -24.91 -9.56
CA ILE A 130 7.65 -24.56 -10.91
C ILE A 130 6.45 -24.26 -11.83
N THR A 131 5.35 -24.99 -11.67
CA THR A 131 4.13 -24.73 -12.44
C THR A 131 3.53 -23.37 -12.06
N GLY A 132 3.32 -22.51 -13.05
CA GLY A 132 2.75 -21.17 -12.86
C GLY A 132 3.68 -20.18 -12.12
N LEU A 133 4.99 -20.47 -12.04
CA LEU A 133 5.97 -19.67 -11.30
C LEU A 133 5.93 -18.17 -11.64
N LEU A 134 5.77 -17.83 -12.93
CA LEU A 134 5.68 -16.44 -13.39
C LEU A 134 4.56 -15.66 -12.70
N TRP A 135 3.37 -16.25 -12.57
CA TRP A 135 2.24 -15.59 -11.92
C TRP A 135 2.47 -15.42 -10.42
N LYS A 136 3.08 -16.42 -9.77
CA LYS A 136 3.40 -16.36 -8.34
C LYS A 136 4.40 -15.26 -8.02
N ILE A 137 5.44 -15.13 -8.84
CA ILE A 137 6.44 -14.06 -8.71
C ILE A 137 5.78 -12.70 -8.92
N LEU A 138 4.93 -12.54 -9.93
CA LEU A 138 4.20 -11.30 -10.18
C LEU A 138 3.34 -10.90 -8.98
N VAL A 139 2.62 -11.85 -8.40
CA VAL A 139 1.79 -11.64 -7.20
C VAL A 139 2.62 -11.23 -6.00
N LEU A 140 3.69 -11.97 -5.70
CA LEU A 140 4.56 -11.68 -4.56
C LEU A 140 5.22 -10.31 -4.70
N MET A 141 5.74 -9.99 -5.89
CA MET A 141 6.30 -8.67 -6.17
C MET A 141 5.22 -7.59 -6.06
N GLY A 142 4.09 -7.73 -6.72
CA GLY A 142 3.04 -6.70 -6.73
C GLY A 142 2.48 -6.41 -5.33
N VAL A 143 2.16 -7.44 -4.55
CA VAL A 143 1.64 -7.30 -3.19
C VAL A 143 2.75 -6.81 -2.23
N GLY A 144 3.97 -7.36 -2.36
CA GLY A 144 5.13 -6.97 -1.55
C GLY A 144 5.59 -5.53 -1.78
N TYR A 145 5.67 -5.09 -3.04
CA TYR A 145 5.94 -3.68 -3.40
C TYR A 145 4.82 -2.76 -2.88
N GLY A 146 3.56 -3.20 -2.95
CA GLY A 146 2.44 -2.48 -2.34
C GLY A 146 2.66 -2.26 -0.83
N TYR A 147 3.03 -3.31 -0.10
CA TYR A 147 3.25 -3.24 1.34
C TYR A 147 4.38 -2.28 1.71
N THR A 148 5.55 -2.44 1.08
CA THR A 148 6.72 -1.59 1.35
C THR A 148 6.44 -0.12 1.03
N SER A 149 5.71 0.16 -0.05
CA SER A 149 5.36 1.53 -0.41
C SER A 149 4.39 2.19 0.57
N VAL A 150 3.37 1.46 1.03
CA VAL A 150 2.47 1.95 2.08
C VAL A 150 3.23 2.23 3.37
N SER A 151 4.23 1.41 3.71
CA SER A 151 5.07 1.66 4.87
C SER A 151 5.86 2.96 4.76
N LYS A 152 6.46 3.23 3.59
CA LYS A 152 7.16 4.48 3.28
C LYS A 152 6.22 5.68 3.36
N ALA A 153 5.05 5.62 2.72
CA ALA A 153 4.06 6.69 2.77
C ALA A 153 3.61 7.01 4.20
N ASN A 154 3.30 6.01 5.02
CA ASN A 154 2.91 6.23 6.40
C ASN A 154 4.03 6.87 7.24
N LYS A 155 5.30 6.53 6.97
CA LYS A 155 6.43 7.16 7.64
C LYS A 155 6.53 8.64 7.27
N ILE A 156 6.45 8.97 5.98
CA ILE A 156 6.47 10.36 5.48
C ILE A 156 5.31 11.17 6.06
N LEU A 157 4.10 10.62 6.08
CA LEU A 157 2.91 11.30 6.59
C LEU A 157 2.95 11.50 8.11
N LYS A 158 3.63 10.61 8.84
CA LYS A 158 3.88 10.78 10.29
C LYS A 158 4.93 11.85 10.57
N GLU A 159 5.95 11.95 9.72
CA GLU A 159 6.99 12.98 9.80
C GLU A 159 6.52 14.37 9.33
N ASN A 160 5.47 14.44 8.50
CA ASN A 160 4.94 15.70 7.96
C ASN A 160 3.40 15.75 8.12
N PRO A 161 2.89 16.14 9.31
CA PRO A 161 1.46 16.20 9.59
C PRO A 161 0.69 17.16 8.68
N TYR A 162 1.33 18.25 8.25
CA TYR A 162 0.76 19.20 7.30
C TYR A 162 0.55 18.56 5.91
N LEU A 163 1.50 17.75 5.43
CA LEU A 163 1.30 16.99 4.20
C LEU A 163 0.16 15.96 4.36
N ALA A 164 0.04 15.34 5.53
CA ALA A 164 -1.03 14.39 5.82
C ALA A 164 -2.43 15.00 5.78
N SER A 165 -2.59 16.24 6.26
CA SER A 165 -3.86 16.97 6.17
C SER A 165 -4.18 17.36 4.72
N LEU A 166 -3.19 17.80 3.94
CA LEU A 166 -3.35 18.18 2.53
C LEU A 166 -3.82 17.01 1.65
N MET A 167 -3.31 15.81 1.93
CA MET A 167 -3.58 14.62 1.13
C MET A 167 -4.84 13.85 1.59
N GLY A 168 -5.59 14.37 2.57
CA GLY A 168 -6.81 13.73 3.07
C GLY A 168 -6.57 12.44 3.86
N PHE A 169 -5.34 12.23 4.36
CA PHE A 169 -4.94 11.04 5.12
C PHE A 169 -4.88 11.27 6.64
N SER A 170 -5.61 12.25 7.16
CA SER A 170 -5.67 12.58 8.59
C SER A 170 -6.03 11.36 9.47
N HIS A 171 -6.77 10.38 8.94
CA HIS A 171 -7.11 9.12 9.62
C HIS A 171 -5.95 8.13 9.77
N ILE A 172 -4.84 8.29 9.04
CA ILE A 172 -3.64 7.43 9.17
C ILE A 172 -2.71 7.94 10.29
N SER A 173 -2.80 9.23 10.65
CA SER A 173 -1.99 9.84 11.72
C SER A 173 -2.51 9.50 13.12
N ASN A 174 -3.82 9.28 13.27
CA ASN A 174 -4.44 8.88 14.54
C ASN A 174 -4.52 7.34 14.68
N LYS A 175 -3.37 6.67 14.74
CA LYS A 175 -3.24 5.38 15.44
C LYS A 175 -1.79 4.97 15.71
#